data_AF-A0A6B9FHL5-F1
#
_entry.id   AF-A0A6B9FHL5-F1
#
_cell.length_a   1.000
_cell.length_b   1.000
_cell.length_c   1.000
_cell.angle_alpha   90.00
_cell.angle_beta   90.00
_cell.angle_gamma   90.00
#
_symmetry.space_group_name_H-M   'P 1'
#
loop_
_entity.id
_entity.type
_entity.pdbx_description
1 polymer ?
#
loop_
_entity_poly.entity_id
_entity_poly.type
_entity_poly.pdbx_seq_one_letter_code
_entity_poly.pdbx_strand_id
1 'polypeptide(L)' 'MLTLTAPEPSNQGRYAERRSIALANVNWFRRLAWRALRDESPQGALRAAAARAAARIVIRQAKRDALITSMAREALGTR' A
#
# COMPACT_ATOMS: atom_id res chain seq x y z
N MET A 1 3.52 39.31 -7.48
CA MET A 1 4.15 37.98 -7.30
C MET A 1 3.01 36.98 -7.07
N LEU A 2 2.56 36.27 -8.10
CA LEU A 2 1.47 35.30 -7.97
C LEU A 2 2.06 33.99 -7.45
N THR A 3 1.80 33.69 -6.18
CA THR A 3 2.05 32.38 -5.58
C THR A 3 1.13 31.38 -6.24
N LEU A 4 1.65 30.58 -7.18
CA LEU A 4 0.99 29.38 -7.69
C LEU A 4 0.92 28.37 -6.55
N THR A 5 -0.16 28.41 -5.77
CA THR A 5 -0.55 27.28 -4.94
C THR A 5 -0.87 26.13 -5.87
N ALA A 6 0.00 25.11 -5.90
CA ALA A 6 -0.28 23.89 -6.62
C ALA A 6 -1.67 23.38 -6.17
N PRO A 7 -2.57 23.03 -7.12
CA PRO A 7 -3.89 22.57 -6.74
C PRO A 7 -3.76 21.36 -5.83
N GLU A 8 -4.42 21.42 -4.67
CA GLU A 8 -4.54 20.28 -3.75
C GLU A 8 -4.89 19.04 -4.58
N PRO A 9 -4.10 17.95 -4.49
CA PRO A 9 -4.30 16.82 -5.37
C PRO A 9 -5.73 16.34 -5.21
N SER A 10 -6.43 16.19 -6.33
CA SER A 10 -7.80 15.69 -6.33
C SER A 10 -7.85 14.40 -5.52
N ASN A 11 -8.96 14.16 -4.83
CA ASN A 11 -9.09 12.94 -4.02
C ASN A 11 -8.75 11.69 -4.84
N GLN A 12 -9.05 11.68 -6.15
CA GLN A 12 -8.67 10.60 -7.08
C GLN A 12 -7.15 10.42 -7.21
N GLY A 13 -6.37 11.51 -7.31
CA GLY A 13 -4.90 11.45 -7.36
C GLY A 13 -4.29 10.83 -6.10
N ARG A 14 -4.80 11.21 -4.90
CA ARG A 14 -4.34 10.62 -3.63
C ARG A 14 -4.67 9.14 -3.50
N TYR A 15 -5.77 8.65 -4.07
CA TYR A 15 -6.10 7.22 -4.04
C TYR A 15 -5.23 6.39 -4.98
N ALA A 16 -4.96 6.90 -6.18
CA ALA A 16 -4.04 6.25 -7.11
C ALA A 16 -2.64 6.12 -6.49
N GLU A 17 -2.18 7.17 -5.82
CA GLU A 17 -0.90 7.20 -5.09
C GLU A 17 -0.87 6.21 -3.91
N ARG A 18 -1.92 6.18 -3.06
CA ARG A 18 -2.00 5.21 -1.96
C ARG A 18 -1.99 3.77 -2.46
N ARG A 19 -2.67 3.50 -3.58
CA ARG A 19 -2.68 2.17 -4.21
C ARG A 19 -1.30 1.81 -4.76
N SER A 20 -0.61 2.71 -5.45
CA SER A 20 0.73 2.43 -5.98
C SER A 20 1.75 2.19 -4.86
N ILE A 21 1.69 2.96 -3.77
CA ILE A 21 2.54 2.76 -2.58
C ILE A 21 2.27 1.37 -1.95
N ALA A 22 1.00 1.00 -1.77
CA ALA A 22 0.65 -0.30 -1.23
C ALA A 22 1.20 -1.46 -2.09
N LEU A 23 1.08 -1.36 -3.42
CA LEU A 23 1.63 -2.36 -4.34
C LEU A 23 3.15 -2.41 -4.30
N ALA A 24 3.83 -1.26 -4.22
CA ALA A 24 5.28 -1.20 -4.08
C ALA A 24 5.76 -1.90 -2.81
N ASN A 25 5.11 -1.63 -1.67
CA ASN A 25 5.40 -2.27 -0.38
C ASN A 25 5.21 -3.79 -0.44
N VAL A 26 4.10 -4.25 -1.04
CA VAL A 26 3.84 -5.69 -1.23
C VAL A 26 4.94 -6.36 -2.04
N ASN A 27 5.36 -5.74 -3.14
CA ASN A 27 6.42 -6.27 -3.99
C ASN A 27 7.76 -6.29 -3.27
N TRP A 28 8.05 -5.26 -2.46
CA TRP A 28 9.23 -5.23 -1.61
C TRP A 28 9.23 -6.37 -0.58
N PHE A 29 8.14 -6.57 0.16
CA PHE A 29 8.01 -7.67 1.12
C PHE A 29 8.12 -9.05 0.46
N ARG A 30 7.56 -9.22 -0.74
CA ARG A 30 7.71 -10.46 -1.51
C ARG A 30 9.17 -10.74 -1.88
N ARG A 31 9.91 -9.73 -2.34
CA ARG A 31 11.34 -9.84 -2.62
C ARG A 31 12.13 -10.17 -1.35
N LEU A 32 11.78 -9.54 -0.22
CA LEU A 32 12.40 -9.81 1.08
C LEU A 32 12.18 -11.27 1.50
N ALA A 33 10.98 -11.80 1.30
CA ALA A 33 10.69 -13.21 1.60
C ALA A 33 11.51 -14.16 0.72
N TRP A 34 11.64 -13.86 -0.58
CA TRP A 34 12.49 -14.65 -1.49
C TRP A 34 13.97 -14.63 -1.08
N ARG A 35 14.48 -13.46 -0.68
CA ARG A 35 15.86 -13.33 -0.19
C ARG A 35 16.07 -14.11 1.11
N ALA A 36 15.16 -13.97 2.08
CA ALA A 36 15.24 -14.67 3.35
C ALA A 36 15.30 -16.20 3.22
N LEU A 37 14.68 -16.78 2.18
CA LEU A 37 14.75 -18.21 1.90
C LEU A 37 16.08 -18.65 1.27
N ARG A 38 16.81 -17.73 0.64
CA ARG A 38 18.09 -18.00 -0.04
C ARG A 38 19.31 -17.69 0.81
N ASP A 39 19.14 -16.92 1.89
CA ASP A 39 20.25 -16.52 2.76
C ASP A 39 20.80 -17.67 3.64
N GLU A 40 20.32 -18.91 3.52
CA GLU A 40 20.70 -20.12 4.31
C GLU A 40 20.66 -19.98 5.85
N SER A 41 20.15 -18.85 6.34
CA SER A 41 20.00 -18.57 7.76
C SER A 41 19.05 -19.56 8.43
N PRO A 42 19.35 -20.03 9.66
CA PRO A 42 18.45 -20.88 10.44
C PRO A 42 17.04 -20.29 10.62
N GLN A 43 16.92 -18.95 10.56
CA GLN A 43 15.66 -18.22 10.70
C GLN A 43 15.04 -17.80 9.36
N GLY A 44 15.62 -18.21 8.22
CA GLY A 44 15.20 -17.79 6.87
C GLY A 44 13.72 -18.06 6.58
N ALA A 45 13.24 -19.24 6.94
CA ALA A 45 11.83 -19.62 6.77
C ALA A 45 10.88 -18.74 7.61
N LEU A 46 11.23 -18.45 8.87
CA LEU A 46 10.45 -17.59 9.76
C LEU A 46 10.40 -16.15 9.23
N ARG A 47 11.56 -15.59 8.84
CA ARG A 47 11.65 -14.25 8.24
C ARG A 47 10.84 -14.16 6.94
N ALA A 48 10.88 -15.19 6.11
CA ALA A 48 10.08 -15.25 4.89
C ALA A 48 8.57 -15.31 5.18
N ALA A 49 8.15 -16.08 6.18
CA ALA A 49 6.76 -16.12 6.62
C ALA A 49 6.29 -14.75 7.16
N ALA A 50 7.10 -14.10 7.99
CA ALA A 50 6.82 -12.76 8.50
C ALA A 50 6.69 -11.73 7.38
N ALA A 51 7.59 -11.72 6.40
CA ALA A 51 7.52 -10.83 5.25
C ALA A 51 6.26 -11.07 4.40
N ARG A 52 5.87 -12.33 4.17
CA ARG A 52 4.60 -12.66 3.49
C ARG A 52 3.38 -12.21 4.29
N ALA A 53 3.40 -12.36 5.61
CA ALA A 53 2.33 -11.88 6.48
C ALA A 53 2.19 -10.36 6.41
N ALA A 54 3.30 -9.62 6.45
CA ALA A 54 3.33 -8.17 6.28
C ALA A 54 2.74 -7.74 4.93
N ALA A 55 3.11 -8.40 3.82
CA ALA A 55 2.52 -8.14 2.50
C ALA A 55 0.99 -8.32 2.52
N ARG A 56 0.47 -9.37 3.18
CA ARG A 56 -0.97 -9.59 3.33
C ARG A 56 -1.66 -8.52 4.17
N ILE A 57 -0.99 -7.99 5.19
CA ILE A 57 -1.52 -6.89 6.01
C ILE A 57 -1.64 -5.63 5.16
N VAL A 58 -0.60 -5.27 4.39
CA VAL A 58 -0.61 -4.09 3.50
C VAL A 58 -1.75 -4.15 2.49
N ILE A 59 -1.95 -5.30 1.80
CA ILE A 59 -3.07 -5.45 0.85
C ILE A 59 -4.41 -5.30 1.55
N ARG A 60 -4.58 -5.93 2.72
CA ARG A 60 -5.83 -5.85 3.48
C ARG A 60 -6.13 -4.41 3.91
N GLN A 61 -5.11 -3.68 4.36
CA GLN A 61 -5.29 -2.28 4.73
C GLN A 61 -5.66 -1.42 3.54
N ALA A 62 -4.93 -1.53 2.43
CA ALA A 62 -5.22 -0.76 1.21
C ALA A 62 -6.65 -1.03 0.67
N LYS A 63 -7.15 -2.26 0.78
CA LYS A 63 -8.54 -2.59 0.44
C LYS A 63 -9.55 -1.92 1.37
N ARG A 64 -9.29 -1.90 2.68
CA ARG A 64 -10.16 -1.22 3.64
C ARG A 64 -10.18 0.29 3.40
N ASP A 65 -9.02 0.89 3.19
CA ASP A 65 -8.92 2.33 2.90
C ASP A 65 -9.69 2.68 1.63
N ALA A 66 -9.57 1.87 0.57
CA ALA A 66 -10.32 2.06 -0.67
C ALA A 66 -11.84 1.91 -0.49
N LEU A 67 -12.30 1.01 0.41
CA LEU A 67 -13.71 0.86 0.73
C LEU A 67 -14.25 2.07 1.50
N ILE A 68 -13.56 2.48 2.58
CA ILE A 68 -13.94 3.64 3.40
C ILE A 68 -14.04 4.90 2.53
N THR A 69 -13.05 5.07 1.65
CA THR A 69 -13.03 6.11 0.63
C THR A 69 -14.27 6.11 -0.26
N SER A 70 -14.66 4.94 -0.76
CA SER A 70 -15.83 4.78 -1.63
C SER A 70 -17.09 5.20 -0.89
N MET A 71 -17.25 4.73 0.34
CA MET A 71 -18.39 5.08 1.20
C MET A 71 -18.44 6.58 1.49
N ALA A 72 -17.29 7.20 1.76
CA ALA A 72 -17.21 8.64 1.99
C ALA A 72 -17.60 9.45 0.75
N ARG A 73 -17.18 9.03 -0.45
CA ARG A 73 -17.59 9.66 -1.71
C ARG A 73 -19.08 9.55 -1.98
N GLU A 74 -19.63 8.35 -1.75
CA GLU A 74 -21.07 8.11 -1.87
C GLU A 74 -21.87 8.97 -0.90
N ALA A 75 -21.44 9.06 0.36
CA ALA A 75 -22.08 9.91 1.37
C ALA A 75 -22.02 11.40 1.03
N LEU A 76 -20.92 11.86 0.41
CA LEU A 76 -20.74 13.25 -0.01
C LEU A 76 -21.41 13.57 -1.34
N GLY A 77 -22.04 12.60 -2.03
CA GLY A 77 -22.62 12.80 -3.36
C GLY A 77 -21.58 13.13 -4.45
N THR A 78 -20.30 12.89 -4.16
CA THR A 78 -19.17 13.21 -5.05
C THR A 78 -18.75 11.95 -5.80
N ARG A 79 -19.51 11.61 -6.85
CA ARG A 79 -19.21 10.45 -7.69
C ARG A 79 -18.24 10.80 -8.82
#